data_AF-D6WJE0-F1
#
_entry.id   AF-D6WJE0-F1
#
_cell.length_a   1.000
_cell.length_b   1.000
_cell.length_c   1.000
_cell.angle_alpha   90.00
_cell.angle_beta   90.00
_cell.angle_gamma   90.00
#
_symmetry.space_group_name_H-M   'P 1'
#
loop_
_entity.id
_entity.type
_entity.pdbx_description
1 polymer ?
#
loop_
_entity_poly.entity_id
_entity_poly.type
_entity_poly.pdbx_seq_one_letter_code
_entity_poly.pdbx_strand_id
1 'polypeptide(L)'
;MGRSRSRSRSPRKHHKSKHHKRSKSRERSERRSTSHSKTYKNVEKVKEKSSKSRKRSNSVSSTSSSDASVDLRSEKHLRKKSRLRKMDEVERLAEMERQRRQREAEQRLIEEETAKRIEELVKKRVEEELEKRKDEIEKEVTKRVEEAKRIMEKQMMEDLERRREKQREEEKRREEEEQRKQEMVERILEENQRKIEEAQRKLAEERLAMVEEQRKMDEERQRLRKEQEKRVKEEQKKILGKNNSRPKLSFSLKPVL
;
A
#
# COMPACT_ATOMS: atom_id res chain seq x y z
N MET A 1 42.07 -5.73 63.17
CA MET A 1 40.76 -5.08 62.89
C MET A 1 40.80 -4.58 61.46
N GLY A 2 39.86 -4.73 60.54
CA GLY A 2 38.57 -5.42 60.45
C GLY A 2 38.25 -5.51 58.94
N ARG A 3 37.54 -6.58 58.55
CA ARG A 3 37.25 -6.98 57.16
C ARG A 3 36.38 -5.95 56.42
N SER A 4 36.60 -5.75 55.12
CA SER A 4 35.60 -5.15 54.22
C SER A 4 35.65 -5.78 52.83
N ARG A 5 34.76 -6.78 52.63
CA ARG A 5 34.31 -7.29 51.33
C ARG A 5 33.12 -6.43 50.88
N SER A 6 33.18 -5.85 49.70
CA SER A 6 32.03 -5.13 49.11
C SER A 6 31.73 -5.68 47.72
N ARG A 7 30.79 -6.64 47.66
CA ARG A 7 30.11 -7.10 46.45
C ARG A 7 28.96 -6.13 46.15
N SER A 8 29.06 -5.32 45.10
CA SER A 8 27.96 -4.49 44.61
C SER A 8 27.00 -5.33 43.74
N ARG A 9 25.87 -5.72 44.35
CA ARG A 9 24.69 -6.26 43.66
C ARG A 9 23.96 -5.12 42.95
N SER A 10 23.93 -5.12 41.62
CA SER A 10 23.02 -4.26 40.85
C SER A 10 21.57 -4.81 40.91
N PRO A 11 20.55 -3.98 41.17
CA PRO A 11 19.16 -4.41 41.15
C PRO A 11 18.59 -4.45 39.72
N ARG A 12 18.11 -5.62 39.29
CA ARG A 12 17.35 -5.81 38.05
C ARG A 12 15.97 -5.14 38.18
N LYS A 13 15.72 -4.07 37.42
CA LYS A 13 14.37 -3.50 37.24
C LYS A 13 13.59 -4.29 36.18
N HIS A 14 12.47 -4.88 36.59
CA HIS A 14 11.46 -5.45 35.71
C HIS A 14 10.68 -4.35 34.98
N HIS A 15 10.72 -4.34 33.65
CA HIS A 15 9.80 -3.54 32.84
C HIS A 15 8.57 -4.40 32.46
N LYS A 16 7.40 -4.00 32.96
CA LYS A 16 6.08 -4.50 32.54
C LYS A 16 5.80 -4.01 31.10
N SER A 17 5.64 -4.92 30.15
CA SER A 17 5.14 -4.59 28.81
C SER A 17 3.64 -4.31 28.88
N LYS A 18 3.24 -3.09 28.48
CA LYS A 18 1.84 -2.72 28.21
C LYS A 18 1.47 -3.23 26.82
N HIS A 19 0.46 -4.09 26.72
CA HIS A 19 -0.12 -4.52 25.46
C HIS A 19 -0.87 -3.36 24.80
N HIS A 20 -0.31 -2.82 23.72
CA HIS A 20 -1.04 -1.96 22.79
C HIS A 20 -1.79 -2.80 21.78
N LYS A 21 -3.12 -2.64 21.74
CA LYS A 21 -3.99 -3.21 20.71
C LYS A 21 -3.64 -2.57 19.35
N ARG A 22 -3.13 -3.37 18.41
CA ARG A 22 -2.91 -2.94 17.01
C ARG A 22 -4.07 -3.40 16.15
N SER A 23 -4.69 -2.44 15.51
CA SER A 23 -5.82 -2.51 14.60
C SER A 23 -5.52 -3.31 13.33
N LYS A 24 -6.37 -4.31 13.07
CA LYS A 24 -7.14 -4.52 11.83
C LYS A 24 -6.63 -3.80 10.57
N SER A 25 -5.96 -4.55 9.70
CA SER A 25 -6.05 -4.38 8.24
C SER A 25 -6.03 -5.75 7.56
N ARG A 26 -7.16 -6.05 6.90
CA ARG A 26 -7.34 -7.16 5.97
C ARG A 26 -6.85 -6.68 4.61
N GLU A 27 -5.78 -7.27 4.09
CA GLU A 27 -5.52 -7.28 2.65
C GLU A 27 -5.05 -8.68 2.27
N ARG A 28 -6.01 -9.49 1.84
CA ARG A 28 -5.81 -10.79 1.20
C ARG A 28 -5.89 -10.53 -0.30
N SER A 29 -4.74 -10.30 -0.91
CA SER A 29 -4.63 -10.09 -2.35
C SER A 29 -4.96 -11.40 -3.08
N GLU A 30 -6.10 -11.42 -3.77
CA GLU A 30 -6.41 -12.39 -4.80
C GLU A 30 -5.48 -12.18 -6.00
N ARG A 31 -4.65 -13.17 -6.32
CA ARG A 31 -4.18 -13.37 -7.69
C ARG A 31 -4.38 -14.82 -8.09
N ARG A 32 -5.37 -14.96 -8.94
CA ARG A 32 -5.77 -16.11 -9.75
C ARG A 32 -4.68 -16.33 -10.80
N SER A 33 -4.04 -17.49 -10.77
CA SER A 33 -3.33 -18.02 -11.94
C SER A 33 -3.55 -19.52 -12.02
N THR A 34 -4.50 -19.85 -12.89
CA THR A 34 -4.64 -21.09 -13.66
C THR A 34 -3.31 -21.80 -13.91
N SER A 35 -3.21 -23.06 -13.46
CA SER A 35 -2.48 -24.12 -14.16
C SER A 35 -2.91 -25.50 -13.64
N HIS A 36 -3.79 -26.11 -14.43
CA HIS A 36 -3.89 -27.53 -14.76
C HIS A 36 -2.93 -28.50 -14.04
N SER A 37 -3.44 -29.28 -13.08
CA SER A 37 -3.00 -30.66 -12.81
C SER A 37 -4.00 -31.34 -11.86
N LYS A 38 -4.92 -32.13 -12.41
CA LYS A 38 -5.80 -33.02 -11.63
C LYS A 38 -5.29 -34.45 -11.75
N THR A 39 -4.34 -34.80 -10.91
CA THR A 39 -3.99 -36.19 -10.63
C THR A 39 -3.73 -36.30 -9.14
N TYR A 40 -4.70 -36.74 -8.33
CA TYR A 40 -4.45 -37.49 -7.09
C TYR A 40 -5.76 -38.14 -6.61
N LYS A 41 -5.83 -39.46 -6.79
CA LYS A 41 -6.14 -40.46 -5.75
C LYS A 41 -7.18 -40.05 -4.70
N ASN A 42 -8.45 -40.36 -4.95
CA ASN A 42 -9.42 -40.60 -3.88
C ASN A 42 -9.33 -42.08 -3.47
N VAL A 43 -8.62 -42.34 -2.38
CA VAL A 43 -8.68 -43.60 -1.63
C VAL A 43 -9.24 -43.25 -0.25
N GLU A 44 -10.11 -44.13 0.23
CA GLU A 44 -10.77 -44.13 1.55
C GLU A 44 -12.02 -43.26 1.71
N LYS A 45 -13.20 -43.89 1.74
CA LYS A 45 -13.74 -44.49 2.98
C LYS A 45 -15.23 -44.81 2.75
N VAL A 46 -15.51 -46.04 2.35
CA VAL A 46 -16.88 -46.55 2.19
C VAL A 46 -17.54 -46.60 3.56
N LYS A 47 -18.54 -45.74 3.75
CA LYS A 47 -19.44 -45.76 4.92
C LYS A 47 -20.50 -46.82 4.66
N GLU A 48 -20.26 -48.05 5.11
CA GLU A 48 -21.30 -49.08 5.13
C GLU A 48 -22.38 -48.72 6.15
N LYS A 49 -23.59 -48.47 5.65
CA LYS A 49 -24.84 -48.52 6.42
C LYS A 49 -25.61 -49.73 5.90
N SER A 50 -25.40 -50.88 6.53
CA SER A 50 -26.19 -52.09 6.29
C SER A 50 -26.97 -52.45 7.55
N SER A 51 -28.27 -52.59 7.34
CA SER A 51 -29.35 -52.74 8.30
C SER A 51 -29.31 -54.07 9.05
N LYS A 52 -29.46 -53.95 10.37
CA LYS A 52 -29.52 -55.00 11.39
C LYS A 52 -30.77 -55.88 11.22
N SER A 53 -30.64 -57.03 10.57
CA SER A 53 -31.69 -58.06 10.53
C SER A 53 -31.71 -58.87 11.83
N ARG A 54 -32.61 -58.52 12.75
CA ARG A 54 -32.98 -59.37 13.89
C ARG A 54 -34.06 -60.37 13.44
N LYS A 55 -33.70 -61.63 13.22
CA LYS A 55 -34.67 -62.72 13.13
C LYS A 55 -34.98 -63.22 14.55
N ARG A 56 -36.20 -62.96 15.01
CA ARG A 56 -36.80 -63.55 16.21
C ARG A 56 -37.56 -64.81 15.77
N SER A 57 -37.09 -65.96 16.20
CA SER A 57 -37.84 -67.21 16.20
C SER A 57 -38.64 -67.29 17.50
N ASN A 58 -39.97 -67.30 17.41
CA ASN A 58 -40.85 -67.73 18.49
C ASN A 58 -41.76 -68.85 17.97
N SER A 59 -41.58 -70.01 18.56
CA SER A 59 -42.41 -71.21 18.54
C SER A 59 -43.73 -71.01 19.28
N VAL A 60 -44.83 -71.57 18.77
CA VAL A 60 -45.92 -72.15 19.58
C VAL A 60 -46.57 -73.33 18.84
N SER A 61 -46.62 -74.44 19.58
CA SER A 61 -47.34 -75.73 19.51
C SER A 61 -48.83 -75.60 19.13
N SER A 62 -49.45 -76.47 18.31
CA SER A 62 -49.84 -77.91 18.42
C SER A 62 -51.09 -78.21 19.26
N THR A 63 -52.15 -78.79 18.65
CA THR A 63 -53.09 -79.83 19.17
C THR A 63 -53.98 -80.32 18.00
N SER A 64 -53.93 -81.61 17.62
CA SER A 64 -54.67 -82.82 18.08
C SER A 64 -55.93 -83.13 17.23
N SER A 65 -55.90 -84.22 16.43
CA SER A 65 -56.71 -85.46 16.53
C SER A 65 -58.25 -85.23 16.51
N SER A 66 -59.05 -85.86 15.64
CA SER A 66 -59.26 -87.32 15.55
C SER A 66 -60.06 -87.73 14.30
N ASP A 67 -59.76 -88.93 13.81
CA ASP A 67 -60.63 -90.07 13.44
C ASP A 67 -61.92 -89.95 12.59
N ALA A 68 -62.24 -91.08 11.98
CA ALA A 68 -63.19 -91.38 10.93
C ALA A 68 -64.65 -90.99 11.19
N SER A 69 -65.37 -90.67 10.11
CA SER A 69 -66.37 -91.58 9.51
C SER A 69 -67.40 -90.82 8.65
N VAL A 70 -67.78 -91.50 7.57
CA VAL A 70 -69.05 -91.47 6.83
C VAL A 70 -69.83 -90.16 6.65
N ASP A 71 -70.00 -89.84 5.37
CA ASP A 71 -71.27 -89.42 4.77
C ASP A 71 -71.90 -88.08 5.18
N LEU A 72 -71.49 -87.01 4.50
CA LEU A 72 -72.38 -85.89 4.10
C LEU A 72 -71.90 -85.31 2.76
N ARG A 73 -72.04 -86.12 1.70
CA ARG A 73 -71.91 -85.68 0.31
C ARG A 73 -73.12 -84.81 -0.08
N SER A 74 -73.10 -83.50 0.22
CA SER A 74 -73.95 -82.55 -0.52
C SER A 74 -73.55 -81.07 -0.43
N GLU A 75 -72.89 -80.61 0.64
CA GLU A 75 -72.64 -79.16 0.84
C GLU A 75 -71.26 -78.65 0.32
N LYS A 76 -70.23 -79.51 0.25
CA LYS A 76 -68.85 -79.08 -0.09
C LYS A 76 -68.61 -78.87 -1.59
N HIS A 77 -69.39 -79.53 -2.45
CA HIS A 77 -69.29 -79.39 -3.91
C HIS A 77 -69.91 -78.07 -4.42
N LEU A 78 -70.89 -77.51 -3.71
CA LEU A 78 -71.48 -76.21 -4.02
C LEU A 78 -70.52 -75.06 -3.69
N ARG A 79 -69.76 -75.14 -2.58
CA ARG A 79 -68.75 -74.12 -2.23
C ARG A 79 -67.51 -74.17 -3.13
N LYS A 80 -67.09 -75.35 -3.60
CA LYS A 80 -65.96 -75.47 -4.55
C LYS A 80 -66.33 -75.00 -5.96
N LYS A 81 -67.54 -75.32 -6.45
CA LYS A 81 -68.05 -74.86 -7.76
C LYS A 81 -68.42 -73.38 -7.75
N SER A 82 -68.92 -72.85 -6.62
CA SER A 82 -69.07 -71.41 -6.39
C SER A 82 -67.72 -70.69 -6.36
N ARG A 83 -66.67 -71.24 -5.73
CA ARG A 83 -65.33 -70.65 -5.78
C ARG A 83 -64.70 -70.70 -7.17
N LEU A 84 -64.81 -71.81 -7.92
CA LEU A 84 -64.31 -71.89 -9.31
C LEU A 84 -65.05 -70.93 -10.24
N ARG A 85 -66.40 -70.85 -10.19
CA ARG A 85 -67.17 -69.86 -10.96
C ARG A 85 -66.89 -68.41 -10.53
N LYS A 86 -66.69 -68.17 -9.22
CA LYS A 86 -66.26 -66.86 -8.71
C LYS A 86 -64.84 -66.53 -9.16
N MET A 87 -63.94 -67.51 -9.27
CA MET A 87 -62.61 -67.29 -9.82
C MET A 87 -62.68 -67.01 -11.32
N ASP A 88 -63.53 -67.68 -12.10
CA ASP A 88 -63.73 -67.38 -13.53
C ASP A 88 -64.30 -65.96 -13.75
N GLU A 89 -65.25 -65.53 -12.90
CA GLU A 89 -65.85 -64.20 -12.98
C GLU A 89 -64.90 -63.10 -12.45
N VAL A 90 -64.10 -63.41 -11.41
CA VAL A 90 -63.01 -62.56 -10.93
C VAL A 90 -61.86 -62.49 -11.94
N GLU A 91 -61.57 -63.58 -12.64
CA GLU A 91 -60.52 -63.65 -13.68
C GLU A 91 -60.96 -62.91 -14.93
N ARG A 92 -62.23 -63.01 -15.33
CA ARG A 92 -62.84 -62.19 -16.40
C ARG A 92 -62.88 -60.70 -16.01
N LEU A 93 -63.21 -60.38 -14.76
CA LEU A 93 -63.15 -59.00 -14.26
C LEU A 93 -61.71 -58.48 -14.19
N ALA A 94 -60.74 -59.33 -13.80
CA ALA A 94 -59.33 -59.00 -13.78
C ALA A 94 -58.74 -58.85 -15.19
N GLU A 95 -59.25 -59.59 -16.17
CA GLU A 95 -58.88 -59.45 -17.58
C GLU A 95 -59.43 -58.14 -18.16
N MET A 96 -60.68 -57.79 -17.86
CA MET A 96 -61.26 -56.48 -18.19
C MET A 96 -60.52 -55.33 -17.48
N GLU A 97 -60.07 -55.53 -16.24
CA GLU A 97 -59.25 -54.56 -15.49
C GLU A 97 -57.84 -54.43 -16.07
N ARG A 98 -57.23 -55.52 -16.55
CA ARG A 98 -55.94 -55.48 -17.26
C ARG A 98 -56.06 -54.76 -18.60
N GLN A 99 -57.11 -55.02 -19.37
CA GLN A 99 -57.38 -54.30 -20.63
C GLN A 99 -57.63 -52.82 -20.38
N ARG A 100 -58.33 -52.47 -19.28
CA ARG A 100 -58.50 -51.08 -18.86
C ARG A 100 -57.16 -50.43 -18.50
N ARG A 101 -56.31 -51.11 -17.74
CA ARG A 101 -54.95 -50.62 -17.42
C ARG A 101 -54.05 -50.46 -18.64
N GLN A 102 -54.18 -51.33 -19.64
CA GLN A 102 -53.45 -51.22 -20.91
C GLN A 102 -53.90 -49.99 -21.69
N ARG A 103 -55.22 -49.79 -21.84
CA ARG A 103 -55.77 -48.59 -22.50
C ARG A 103 -55.42 -47.32 -21.74
N GLU A 104 -55.45 -47.32 -20.41
CA GLU A 104 -55.02 -46.19 -19.59
C GLU A 104 -53.51 -45.91 -19.71
N ALA A 105 -52.67 -46.94 -19.82
CA ALA A 105 -51.24 -46.78 -20.05
C ALA A 105 -50.94 -46.23 -21.46
N GLU A 106 -51.62 -46.74 -22.48
CA GLU A 106 -51.53 -46.24 -23.86
C GLU A 106 -52.01 -44.80 -23.98
N GLN A 107 -53.14 -44.46 -23.34
CA GLN A 107 -53.64 -43.08 -23.29
C GLN A 107 -52.66 -42.15 -22.58
N ARG A 108 -52.06 -42.58 -21.46
CA ARG A 108 -51.01 -41.81 -20.78
C ARG A 108 -49.77 -41.58 -21.64
N LEU A 109 -49.34 -42.58 -22.41
CA LEU A 109 -48.21 -42.42 -23.33
C LEU A 109 -48.54 -41.39 -24.44
N ILE A 110 -49.75 -41.41 -24.98
CA ILE A 110 -50.21 -40.44 -25.98
C ILE A 110 -50.32 -39.04 -25.36
N GLU A 111 -50.84 -38.91 -24.14
CA GLU A 111 -50.89 -37.65 -23.40
C GLU A 111 -49.48 -37.11 -23.12
N GLU A 112 -48.53 -37.97 -22.75
CA GLU A 112 -47.14 -37.57 -22.56
C GLU A 112 -46.46 -37.16 -23.88
N GLU A 113 -46.69 -37.87 -24.98
CA GLU A 113 -46.16 -37.52 -26.30
C GLU A 113 -46.74 -36.21 -26.82
N THR A 114 -48.04 -35.98 -26.61
CA THR A 114 -48.70 -34.72 -26.98
C THR A 114 -48.24 -33.56 -26.09
N ALA A 115 -48.09 -33.77 -24.78
CA ALA A 115 -47.51 -32.79 -23.86
C ALA A 115 -46.07 -32.44 -24.25
N LYS A 116 -45.24 -33.43 -24.59
CA LYS A 116 -43.86 -33.22 -25.09
C LYS A 116 -43.84 -32.40 -26.38
N ARG A 117 -44.74 -32.70 -27.34
CA ARG A 117 -44.84 -31.95 -28.60
C ARG A 117 -45.25 -30.50 -28.37
N ILE A 118 -46.19 -30.27 -27.45
CA ILE A 118 -46.60 -28.91 -27.06
C ILE A 118 -45.43 -28.19 -26.38
N GLU A 119 -44.73 -28.85 -25.47
CA GLU A 119 -43.56 -28.30 -24.78
C GLU A 119 -42.45 -27.90 -25.77
N GLU A 120 -42.15 -28.74 -26.76
CA GLU A 120 -41.18 -28.42 -27.80
C GLU A 120 -41.60 -27.23 -28.67
N LEU A 121 -42.88 -27.13 -29.06
CA LEU A 121 -43.38 -25.99 -29.82
C LEU A 121 -43.35 -24.70 -29.02
N VAL A 122 -43.64 -24.77 -27.71
CA VAL A 122 -43.52 -23.63 -26.80
C VAL A 122 -42.07 -23.24 -26.63
N LYS A 123 -41.16 -24.19 -26.37
CA LYS A 123 -39.72 -23.93 -26.28
C LYS A 123 -39.18 -23.27 -27.53
N LYS A 124 -39.49 -23.81 -28.72
CA LYS A 124 -39.06 -23.23 -30.00
C LYS A 124 -39.57 -21.79 -30.19
N ARG A 125 -40.85 -21.53 -29.92
CA ARG A 125 -41.40 -20.16 -30.01
C ARG A 125 -40.75 -19.20 -29.02
N VAL A 126 -40.52 -19.64 -27.78
CA VAL A 126 -39.85 -18.83 -26.75
C VAL A 126 -38.39 -18.58 -27.13
N GLU A 127 -37.70 -19.59 -27.66
CA GLU A 127 -36.32 -19.46 -28.14
C GLU A 127 -36.21 -18.45 -29.29
N GLU A 128 -37.10 -18.51 -30.28
CA GLU A 128 -37.16 -17.54 -31.39
C GLU A 128 -37.49 -16.12 -30.92
N GLU A 129 -38.39 -15.96 -29.94
CA GLU A 129 -38.70 -14.66 -29.34
C GLU A 129 -37.53 -14.10 -28.53
N LEU A 130 -36.85 -14.96 -27.77
CA LEU A 130 -35.65 -14.58 -27.06
C LEU A 130 -34.51 -14.26 -28.02
N GLU A 131 -34.30 -15.04 -29.07
CA GLU A 131 -33.24 -14.81 -30.06
C GLU A 131 -33.35 -13.45 -30.74
N LYS A 132 -34.55 -13.02 -31.10
CA LYS A 132 -34.80 -11.66 -31.62
C LYS A 132 -34.43 -10.56 -30.62
N ARG A 133 -34.66 -10.79 -29.33
CA ARG A 133 -34.35 -9.83 -28.26
C ARG A 133 -32.93 -9.96 -27.70
N LYS A 134 -32.26 -11.09 -27.92
CA LYS A 134 -30.89 -11.36 -27.43
C LYS A 134 -29.93 -10.34 -28.00
N ASP A 135 -29.97 -10.09 -29.31
CA ASP A 135 -29.07 -9.12 -29.95
C ASP A 135 -29.22 -7.70 -29.39
N GLU A 136 -30.44 -7.29 -29.06
CA GLU A 136 -30.73 -5.98 -28.45
C GLU A 136 -30.22 -5.93 -27.02
N ILE A 137 -30.50 -6.98 -26.22
CA ILE A 137 -30.05 -7.11 -24.84
C ILE A 137 -28.53 -7.18 -24.78
N GLU A 138 -27.88 -7.95 -25.65
CA GLU A 138 -26.43 -8.07 -25.72
C GLU A 138 -25.77 -6.74 -26.10
N LYS A 139 -26.33 -6.00 -27.06
CA LYS A 139 -25.87 -4.65 -27.39
C LYS A 139 -26.00 -3.68 -26.23
N GLU A 140 -27.08 -3.76 -25.45
CA GLU A 140 -27.24 -2.89 -24.28
C GLU A 140 -26.28 -3.29 -23.15
N VAL A 141 -26.14 -4.58 -22.87
CA VAL A 141 -25.21 -5.11 -21.85
C VAL A 141 -23.77 -4.75 -22.22
N THR A 142 -23.37 -4.94 -23.47
CA THR A 142 -22.03 -4.56 -23.95
C THR A 142 -21.79 -3.07 -23.82
N LYS A 143 -22.75 -2.21 -24.20
CA LYS A 143 -22.65 -0.75 -24.00
C LYS A 143 -22.47 -0.39 -22.52
N ARG A 144 -23.29 -0.93 -21.61
CA ARG A 144 -23.16 -0.66 -20.16
C ARG A 144 -21.82 -1.14 -19.60
N VAL A 145 -21.32 -2.29 -20.06
CA VAL A 145 -20.00 -2.80 -19.66
C VAL A 145 -18.88 -1.93 -20.20
N GLU A 146 -18.97 -1.46 -21.44
CA GLU A 146 -18.01 -0.53 -22.03
C GLU A 146 -18.01 0.82 -21.31
N GLU A 147 -19.17 1.36 -20.98
CA GLU A 147 -19.28 2.60 -20.19
C GLU A 147 -18.66 2.44 -18.80
N ALA A 148 -18.95 1.32 -18.12
CA ALA A 148 -18.33 1.01 -16.83
C ALA A 148 -16.80 0.86 -16.94
N LYS A 149 -16.30 0.19 -17.99
CA LYS A 149 -14.86 0.09 -18.27
C LYS A 149 -14.25 1.45 -18.55
N ARG A 150 -14.87 2.30 -19.38
CA ARG A 150 -14.38 3.65 -19.69
C ARG A 150 -14.32 4.53 -18.44
N ILE A 151 -15.31 4.46 -17.55
CA ILE A 151 -15.27 5.20 -16.28
C ILE A 151 -14.11 4.72 -15.42
N MET A 152 -13.95 3.40 -15.28
CA MET A 152 -12.86 2.81 -14.51
C MET A 152 -11.48 3.14 -15.08
N GLU A 153 -11.32 3.05 -16.41
CA GLU A 153 -10.09 3.40 -17.12
C GLU A 153 -9.76 4.88 -16.96
N LYS A 154 -10.75 5.76 -17.09
CA LYS A 154 -10.56 7.20 -16.90
C LYS A 154 -10.11 7.53 -15.47
N GLN A 155 -10.76 6.93 -14.47
CA GLN A 155 -10.37 7.10 -13.06
C GLN A 155 -8.95 6.57 -12.81
N MET A 156 -8.61 5.41 -13.37
CA MET A 156 -7.28 4.82 -13.24
C MET A 156 -6.20 5.70 -13.89
N MET A 157 -6.48 6.25 -15.08
CA MET A 157 -5.57 7.17 -15.77
C MET A 157 -5.39 8.48 -14.99
N GLU A 158 -6.47 9.07 -14.51
CA GLU A 158 -6.43 10.29 -13.69
C GLU A 158 -5.61 10.08 -12.40
N ASP A 159 -5.78 8.94 -11.74
CA ASP A 159 -5.01 8.61 -10.54
C ASP A 159 -3.52 8.39 -10.84
N LEU A 160 -3.18 7.80 -11.98
CA LEU A 160 -1.79 7.66 -12.43
C LEU A 160 -1.16 9.01 -12.77
N GLU A 161 -1.89 9.88 -13.47
CA GLU A 161 -1.43 11.23 -13.80
C GLU A 161 -1.22 12.07 -12.54
N ARG A 162 -2.18 12.04 -11.60
CA ARG A 162 -2.06 12.72 -10.30
C ARG A 162 -0.86 12.23 -9.50
N ARG A 163 -0.57 10.92 -9.53
CA ARG A 163 0.64 10.38 -8.87
C ARG A 163 1.92 10.85 -9.53
N ARG A 164 1.98 10.86 -10.87
CA ARG A 164 3.13 11.37 -11.63
C ARG A 164 3.36 12.85 -11.40
N GLU A 165 2.29 13.63 -11.33
CA GLU A 165 2.37 15.07 -11.06
C GLU A 165 2.88 15.34 -9.64
N LYS A 166 2.35 14.63 -8.64
CA LYS A 166 2.86 14.72 -7.27
C LYS A 166 4.33 14.36 -7.15
N GLN A 167 4.79 13.31 -7.85
CA GLN A 167 6.21 12.95 -7.89
C GLN A 167 7.05 14.06 -8.50
N ARG A 168 6.62 14.62 -9.65
CA ARG A 168 7.32 15.74 -10.29
C ARG A 168 7.33 17.00 -9.42
N GLU A 169 6.25 17.29 -8.71
CA GLU A 169 6.16 18.44 -7.81
C GLU A 169 7.04 18.24 -6.58
N GLU A 170 7.09 17.03 -6.01
CA GLU A 170 8.00 16.70 -4.92
C GLU A 170 9.47 16.78 -5.34
N GLU A 171 9.81 16.32 -6.55
CA GLU A 171 11.16 16.47 -7.11
C GLU A 171 11.53 17.94 -7.30
N LYS A 172 10.68 18.73 -7.96
CA LYS A 172 10.88 20.18 -8.12
C LYS A 172 11.04 20.90 -6.79
N ARG A 173 10.21 20.56 -5.80
CA ARG A 173 10.30 21.14 -4.47
C ARG A 173 11.63 20.81 -3.80
N ARG A 174 12.12 19.58 -3.95
CA ARG A 174 13.45 19.18 -3.43
C ARG A 174 14.56 19.94 -4.14
N GLU A 175 14.49 20.06 -5.46
CA GLU A 175 15.45 20.84 -6.26
C GLU A 175 15.46 22.31 -5.84
N GLU A 176 14.30 22.96 -5.66
CA GLU A 176 14.21 24.33 -5.17
C GLU A 176 14.77 24.48 -3.75
N GLU A 177 14.51 23.54 -2.85
CA GLU A 177 15.08 23.55 -1.50
C GLU A 177 16.60 23.37 -1.52
N GLU A 178 17.15 22.57 -2.44
CA GLU A 178 18.59 22.42 -2.65
C GLU A 178 19.22 23.67 -3.26
N GLN A 179 18.59 24.27 -4.28
CA GLN A 179 19.03 25.53 -4.87
C GLN A 179 19.06 26.65 -3.85
N ARG A 180 18.01 26.81 -3.03
CA ARG A 180 18.00 27.81 -1.94
C ARG A 180 19.12 27.59 -0.93
N LYS A 181 19.45 26.33 -0.62
CA LYS A 181 20.59 26.02 0.26
C LYS A 181 21.92 26.37 -0.41
N GLN A 182 22.07 26.07 -1.70
CA GLN A 182 23.26 26.43 -2.47
C GLN A 182 23.44 27.96 -2.54
N GLU A 183 22.39 28.70 -2.89
CA GLU A 183 22.38 30.16 -2.89
C GLU A 183 22.71 30.75 -1.52
N MET A 184 22.16 30.17 -0.44
CA MET A 184 22.48 30.60 0.92
C MET A 184 23.95 30.37 1.27
N VAL A 185 24.50 29.21 0.89
CA VAL A 185 25.92 28.90 1.10
C VAL A 185 26.79 29.83 0.28
N GLU A 186 26.47 30.04 -1.00
CA GLU A 186 27.18 30.94 -1.90
C GLU A 186 27.19 32.36 -1.33
N ARG A 187 26.05 32.87 -0.87
CA ARG A 187 25.96 34.17 -0.22
C ARG A 187 26.84 34.28 1.03
N ILE A 188 26.88 33.24 1.87
CA ILE A 188 27.76 33.20 3.05
C ILE A 188 29.24 33.22 2.62
N LEU A 189 29.60 32.48 1.57
CA LEU A 189 30.96 32.45 1.04
C LEU A 189 31.35 33.81 0.47
N GLU A 190 30.48 34.46 -0.31
CA GLU A 190 30.71 35.81 -0.83
C GLU A 190 30.89 36.83 0.30
N GLU A 191 30.02 36.83 1.31
CA GLU A 191 30.14 37.74 2.45
C GLU A 191 31.43 37.51 3.24
N ASN A 192 31.89 36.26 3.37
CA ASN A 192 33.17 35.95 3.98
C ASN A 192 34.35 36.39 3.12
N GLN A 193 34.29 36.17 1.81
CA GLN A 193 35.29 36.62 0.84
C GLN A 193 35.45 38.15 0.92
N ARG A 194 34.33 38.89 0.90
CA ARG A 194 34.32 40.35 1.04
C ARG A 194 34.95 40.81 2.36
N LYS A 195 34.65 40.14 3.47
CA LYS A 195 35.27 40.46 4.78
C LYS A 195 36.79 40.24 4.76
N ILE A 196 37.26 39.17 4.12
CA ILE A 196 38.68 38.88 3.98
C ILE A 196 39.35 39.95 3.10
N GLU A 197 38.75 40.29 1.97
CA GLU A 197 39.25 41.32 1.06
C GLU A 197 39.29 42.70 1.72
N GLU A 198 38.24 43.09 2.45
CA GLU A 198 38.20 44.33 3.22
C GLU A 198 39.27 44.37 4.31
N ALA A 199 39.47 43.26 5.03
CA ALA A 199 40.52 43.16 6.04
C ALA A 199 41.91 43.28 5.42
N GLN A 200 42.16 42.60 4.30
CA GLN A 200 43.42 42.72 3.55
C GLN A 200 43.63 44.14 3.01
N ARG A 201 42.58 44.78 2.50
CA ARG A 201 42.62 46.16 2.02
C ARG A 201 42.95 47.14 3.13
N LYS A 202 42.34 47.00 4.31
CA LYS A 202 42.67 47.82 5.50
C LYS A 202 44.12 47.63 5.93
N LEU A 203 44.61 46.40 6.00
CA LEU A 203 46.01 46.13 6.34
C LEU A 203 46.98 46.71 5.30
N ALA A 204 46.63 46.66 4.01
CA ALA A 204 47.41 47.28 2.95
C ALA A 204 47.41 48.82 3.06
N GLU A 205 46.25 49.42 3.34
CA GLU A 205 46.08 50.86 3.55
C GLU A 205 46.88 51.35 4.77
N GLU A 206 46.82 50.64 5.90
CA GLU A 206 47.61 50.95 7.10
C GLU A 206 49.12 50.84 6.84
N ARG A 207 49.56 49.81 6.12
CA ARG A 207 50.98 49.67 5.71
C ARG A 207 51.42 50.84 4.83
N LEU A 208 50.57 51.25 3.90
CA LEU A 208 50.87 52.36 2.98
C LEU A 208 50.90 53.70 3.75
N ALA A 209 49.95 53.92 4.66
CA ALA A 209 49.91 55.10 5.53
C ALA A 209 51.17 55.21 6.42
N MET A 210 51.65 54.09 6.99
CA MET A 210 52.89 54.06 7.78
C MET A 210 54.10 54.49 6.94
N VAL A 211 54.19 54.03 5.69
CA VAL A 211 55.29 54.41 4.78
C VAL A 211 55.19 55.89 4.39
N GLU A 212 53.99 56.41 4.15
CA GLU A 212 53.77 57.84 3.89
C GLU A 212 54.13 58.71 5.11
N GLU A 213 53.79 58.27 6.32
CA GLU A 213 54.15 58.95 7.56
C GLU A 213 55.67 58.96 7.76
N GLN A 214 56.35 57.82 7.58
CA GLN A 214 57.82 57.77 7.62
C GLN A 214 58.44 58.73 6.61
N ARG A 215 57.91 58.77 5.38
CA ARG A 215 58.36 59.72 4.35
C ARG A 215 58.18 61.17 4.79
N LYS A 216 57.04 61.54 5.38
CA LYS A 216 56.80 62.90 5.90
C LYS A 216 57.77 63.25 7.04
N MET A 217 57.97 62.33 7.98
CA MET A 217 58.91 62.52 9.10
C MET A 217 60.35 62.71 8.61
N ASP A 218 60.77 61.96 7.60
CA ASP A 218 62.09 62.12 6.99
C ASP A 218 62.21 63.43 6.21
N GLU A 219 61.16 63.85 5.49
CA GLU A 219 61.09 65.16 4.84
C GLU A 219 61.17 66.30 5.87
N GLU A 220 60.47 66.21 6.99
CA GLU A 220 60.54 67.18 8.10
C GLU A 220 61.92 67.19 8.78
N ARG A 221 62.51 66.02 9.05
CA ARG A 221 63.88 65.91 9.58
C ARG A 221 64.89 66.55 8.65
N GLN A 222 64.76 66.37 7.34
CA GLN A 222 65.62 67.03 6.36
C GLN A 222 65.42 68.55 6.34
N ARG A 223 64.18 69.04 6.47
CA ARG A 223 63.89 70.48 6.57
C ARG A 223 64.51 71.09 7.83
N LEU A 224 64.34 70.46 8.99
CA LEU A 224 64.94 70.89 10.25
C LEU A 224 66.47 70.89 10.18
N ARG A 225 67.09 69.86 9.59
CA ARG A 225 68.54 69.83 9.36
C ARG A 225 69.01 71.00 8.50
N LYS A 226 68.33 71.26 7.38
CA LYS A 226 68.64 72.41 6.51
C LYS A 226 68.46 73.74 7.22
N GLU A 227 67.47 73.87 8.10
CA GLU A 227 67.25 75.09 8.89
C GLU A 227 68.33 75.26 9.96
N GLN A 228 68.70 74.20 10.68
CA GLN A 228 69.80 74.23 11.65
C GLN A 228 71.13 74.56 10.98
N GLU A 229 71.44 73.98 9.82
CA GLU A 229 72.64 74.34 9.06
C GLU A 229 72.64 75.81 8.63
N LYS A 230 71.48 76.36 8.24
CA LYS A 230 71.35 77.79 7.93
C LYS A 230 71.61 78.65 9.18
N ARG A 231 71.00 78.31 10.32
CA ARG A 231 71.22 79.01 11.59
C ARG A 231 72.68 78.97 12.02
N VAL A 232 73.33 77.81 11.97
CA VAL A 232 74.77 77.68 12.29
C VAL A 232 75.62 78.50 11.34
N LYS A 233 75.31 78.52 10.03
CA LYS A 233 76.00 79.38 9.05
C LYS A 233 75.80 80.86 9.34
N GLU A 234 74.59 81.27 9.74
CA GLU A 234 74.28 82.65 10.14
C GLU A 234 74.97 83.05 11.45
N GLU A 235 74.98 82.18 12.45
CA GLU A 235 75.71 82.37 13.71
C GLU A 235 77.22 82.45 13.48
N GLN A 236 77.79 81.55 12.66
CA GLN A 236 79.18 81.62 12.23
C GLN A 236 79.46 82.94 11.54
N LYS A 237 78.62 83.41 10.62
CA LYS A 237 78.77 84.74 9.99
C LYS A 237 78.74 85.87 11.03
N LYS A 238 77.85 85.78 12.01
CA LYS A 238 77.72 86.77 13.10
C LYS A 238 78.97 86.83 13.96
N ILE A 239 79.54 85.67 14.32
CA ILE A 239 80.78 85.55 15.11
C ILE A 239 82.01 85.99 14.30
N LEU A 240 82.10 85.59 13.02
CA LEU A 240 83.22 85.96 12.15
C LEU A 240 83.19 87.44 11.71
N GLY A 241 82.16 88.21 12.09
CA GLY A 241 82.04 89.64 11.77
C GLY A 241 81.81 89.96 10.28
N LYS A 242 81.47 88.96 9.46
CA LYS A 242 81.17 89.16 8.03
C LYS A 242 79.79 89.83 7.91
N ASN A 243 79.68 90.83 7.04
CA ASN A 243 78.48 91.64 6.80
C ASN A 243 78.07 92.57 7.97
N ASN A 244 79.01 93.34 8.56
CA ASN A 244 78.71 94.39 9.54
C ASN A 244 77.90 93.91 10.78
N SER A 245 77.95 92.62 11.13
CA SER A 245 77.16 92.02 12.21
C SER A 245 77.58 92.45 13.62
N ARG A 246 78.80 92.98 13.77
CA ARG A 246 79.36 93.43 15.05
C ARG A 246 78.92 94.87 15.31
N PRO A 247 78.08 95.14 16.34
CA PRO A 247 77.64 96.49 16.64
C PRO A 247 78.86 97.37 16.93
N LYS A 248 78.94 98.52 16.27
CA LYS A 248 80.01 99.50 16.51
C LYS A 248 79.80 100.09 17.91
N LEU A 249 80.55 99.57 18.88
CA LEU A 249 80.61 100.14 20.23
C LEU A 249 81.42 101.44 20.15
N SER A 250 80.73 102.58 20.19
CA SER A 250 81.36 103.88 20.38
C SER A 250 81.66 104.08 21.86
N PHE A 251 82.92 103.86 22.26
CA PHE A 251 83.37 104.21 23.60
C PHE A 251 83.82 105.67 23.62
N SER A 252 83.09 106.53 24.33
CA SER A 252 83.57 107.87 24.68
C SER A 252 84.48 107.76 25.90
N LEU A 253 85.78 108.03 25.74
CA LEU A 253 86.70 108.22 26.85
C LEU A 253 86.34 109.53 27.56
N LYS A 254 85.84 109.43 28.80
CA LYS A 254 85.64 110.60 29.65
C LYS A 254 87.02 111.18 29.98
N PRO A 255 87.33 112.44 29.63
CA PRO A 255 88.58 113.08 30.03
C PRO A 255 88.57 113.26 31.55
N VAL A 256 89.65 112.83 32.19
CA VAL A 256 89.89 113.03 33.62
C VAL A 256 90.44 114.45 33.80
N LEU A 257 89.72 115.28 34.57
CA LEU A 257 90.20 116.53 35.16
C LEU A 257 90.11 116.39 36.68
#